data_AF-A0A7Y6TYS2-F1
#
_entry.id   AF-A0A7Y6TYS2-F1
#
_cell.length_a   1.000
_cell.length_b   1.000
_cell.length_c   1.000
_cell.angle_alpha   90.00
_cell.angle_beta   90.00
_cell.angle_gamma   90.00
#
_symmetry.space_group_name_H-M   'P 1'
#
loop_
_entity.id
_entity.type
_entity.pdbx_description
1 polymer ?
#
loop_
_entity_poly.entity_id
_entity_poly.type
_entity_poly.pdbx_seq_one_letter_code
_entity_poly.pdbx_strand_id
1 'polypeptide(L)'
;MGDIDVAPLHDVGAMVSLCMTSLGGVHPKARIGPPAEVAIGVAGHWRSIAQVQRGPPRRAVLSKRARSVSCSGSNDTEMAMSQDLQEDDVEAVDACEPAAAPMREVPDIPFGITRCMRNEDYHGDRSAVSSTQLKRMLISPAHFLSGISDPEESTEALLFGSVLHGRLLEPDTFESRFFAMPKLNRARKEGKQRYAECLVQAAGRTVYPEAWKEPIERIIDNAMGHRKARELLAKGEAEVALVWLDPDTGIKCKIKIDWWHDARTLADVKSAEDVTFEGFRRSCARLGYALSAAMYCEGVYQLTGEEPEWAFIACEKARPNTIAVYRATRPMLERGRSDFRRALRRLAECRERGHFPMLQADGEWEDIDLPRWA
;
A
#
# COMPACT_ATOMS: atom_id res chain seq x y z
N MET A 1 37.00 64.35 -21.62
CA MET A 1 37.20 63.00 -22.21
C MET A 1 35.81 62.38 -22.31
N GLY A 2 35.16 62.51 -23.49
CA GLY A 2 33.93 61.82 -23.92
C GLY A 2 32.61 62.09 -23.18
N ASP A 3 31.91 63.20 -23.46
CA ASP A 3 30.79 63.32 -24.43
C ASP A 3 30.23 62.01 -25.03
N ILE A 4 28.93 61.73 -25.23
CA ILE A 4 27.70 62.54 -25.37
C ILE A 4 26.46 61.64 -25.13
N ASP A 5 25.40 62.28 -24.67
CA ASP A 5 24.03 61.83 -24.41
C ASP A 5 23.16 61.69 -25.70
N VAL A 6 21.84 61.45 -25.52
CA VAL A 6 20.71 61.75 -26.43
C VAL A 6 20.02 60.56 -27.17
N ALA A 7 19.03 59.97 -26.47
CA ALA A 7 17.57 59.95 -26.74
C ALA A 7 16.92 59.44 -28.08
N PRO A 8 15.62 59.02 -28.04
CA PRO A 8 14.94 58.14 -29.02
C PRO A 8 13.83 58.83 -29.86
N LEU A 9 13.18 58.12 -30.81
CA LEU A 9 11.77 58.30 -31.27
C LEU A 9 11.33 57.27 -32.36
N HIS A 10 10.12 56.70 -32.16
CA HIS A 10 8.99 56.28 -33.06
C HIS A 10 9.25 55.99 -34.58
N ASP A 11 8.54 55.10 -35.30
CA ASP A 11 7.08 54.97 -35.47
C ASP A 11 6.69 53.75 -36.39
N VAL A 12 5.38 53.54 -36.48
CA VAL A 12 4.48 52.55 -37.12
C VAL A 12 4.66 52.27 -38.64
N GLY A 13 4.26 51.08 -39.12
CA GLY A 13 3.86 50.90 -40.54
C GLY A 13 3.86 49.47 -41.12
N ALA A 14 2.68 48.99 -41.53
CA ALA A 14 2.43 47.70 -42.21
C ALA A 14 2.78 47.70 -43.72
N MET A 15 3.04 46.53 -44.33
CA MET A 15 2.55 46.21 -45.69
C MET A 15 2.72 44.73 -46.08
N VAL A 16 1.66 44.23 -46.73
CA VAL A 16 1.47 42.93 -47.38
C VAL A 16 2.13 42.95 -48.77
N SER A 17 2.70 41.83 -49.23
CA SER A 17 2.86 41.56 -50.67
C SER A 17 2.84 40.06 -51.02
N LEU A 18 2.05 39.76 -52.04
CA LEU A 18 1.81 38.51 -52.76
C LEU A 18 3.06 38.04 -53.56
N CYS A 19 3.18 36.74 -53.85
CA CYS A 19 2.89 36.21 -55.21
C CYS A 19 2.99 34.68 -55.31
N MET A 20 2.18 34.16 -56.24
CA MET A 20 1.82 32.78 -56.52
C MET A 20 2.84 32.05 -57.40
N THR A 21 2.83 30.70 -57.36
CA THR A 21 2.78 29.92 -58.62
C THR A 21 2.15 28.54 -58.40
N SER A 22 1.22 28.20 -59.28
CA SER A 22 0.49 26.94 -59.40
C SER A 22 1.33 25.81 -59.99
N LEU A 23 0.96 24.54 -59.77
CA LEU A 23 0.60 23.58 -60.83
C LEU A 23 0.01 22.32 -60.21
N GLY A 24 -1.07 21.82 -60.82
CA GLY A 24 -1.90 20.73 -60.32
C GLY A 24 -1.40 19.32 -60.61
N GLY A 25 -2.03 18.36 -59.94
CA GLY A 25 -1.90 16.92 -60.18
C GLY A 25 -3.10 16.19 -59.54
N VAL A 26 -3.77 15.37 -60.35
CA VAL A 26 -5.11 14.80 -60.14
C VAL A 26 -5.04 13.36 -59.58
N HIS A 27 -5.76 13.10 -58.47
CA HIS A 27 -6.39 11.85 -57.98
C HIS A 27 -5.55 10.54 -57.78
N PRO A 28 -6.00 9.54 -56.96
CA PRO A 28 -7.36 9.30 -56.47
C PRO A 28 -7.54 9.02 -54.97
N LYS A 29 -8.81 9.09 -54.57
CA LYS A 29 -9.38 8.82 -53.25
C LYS A 29 -9.23 7.34 -52.86
N ALA A 30 -8.57 7.07 -51.73
CA ALA A 30 -8.69 5.80 -51.02
C ALA A 30 -9.71 5.96 -49.88
N ARG A 31 -10.82 5.21 -49.96
CA ARG A 31 -11.78 5.03 -48.87
C ARG A 31 -11.12 4.17 -47.79
N ILE A 32 -10.94 4.71 -46.60
CA ILE A 32 -10.57 3.93 -45.41
C ILE A 32 -11.89 3.53 -44.74
N GLY A 33 -12.22 2.23 -44.81
CA GLY A 33 -13.30 1.64 -44.02
C GLY A 33 -12.88 1.45 -42.56
N PRO A 34 -13.83 1.33 -41.62
CA PRO A 34 -13.52 1.14 -40.21
C PRO A 34 -12.89 -0.25 -39.97
N PRO A 35 -11.99 -0.40 -38.99
CA PRO A 35 -11.41 -1.71 -38.68
C PRO A 35 -12.47 -2.64 -38.05
N ALA A 36 -12.39 -3.90 -38.47
CA ALA A 36 -13.28 -4.98 -38.06
C ALA A 36 -13.20 -5.26 -36.54
N GLU A 37 -14.36 -5.34 -35.90
CA GLU A 37 -14.52 -5.93 -34.58
C GLU A 37 -14.12 -7.41 -34.61
N VAL A 38 -13.05 -7.75 -33.91
CA VAL A 38 -12.74 -9.14 -33.56
C VAL A 38 -13.35 -9.38 -32.18
N ALA A 39 -14.57 -9.92 -32.19
CA ALA A 39 -15.21 -10.46 -30.99
C ALA A 39 -14.47 -11.74 -30.56
N ILE A 40 -13.55 -11.61 -29.60
CA ILE A 40 -13.00 -12.77 -28.88
C ILE A 40 -13.93 -13.05 -27.71
N GLY A 41 -14.83 -14.01 -27.90
CA GLY A 41 -15.62 -14.57 -26.81
C GLY A 41 -14.72 -15.33 -25.84
N VAL A 42 -14.52 -14.79 -24.64
CA VAL A 42 -13.91 -15.53 -23.53
C VAL A 42 -14.99 -15.79 -22.49
N ALA A 43 -15.68 -16.92 -22.64
CA ALA A 43 -16.50 -17.48 -21.58
C ALA A 43 -15.59 -18.20 -20.57
N GLY A 44 -15.01 -17.44 -19.64
CA GLY A 44 -14.25 -17.96 -18.51
C GLY A 44 -15.12 -17.99 -17.24
N HIS A 45 -15.65 -19.16 -16.91
CA HIS A 45 -16.34 -19.39 -15.64
C HIS A 45 -15.33 -19.32 -14.48
N TRP A 46 -15.40 -18.26 -13.67
CA TRP A 46 -14.69 -18.16 -12.40
C TRP A 46 -15.43 -19.04 -11.36
N ARG A 47 -14.87 -20.20 -11.04
CA ARG A 47 -15.30 -20.95 -9.86
C ARG A 47 -14.59 -20.39 -8.62
N SER A 48 -15.40 -19.85 -7.71
CA SER A 48 -15.03 -19.45 -6.36
C SER A 48 -14.23 -20.55 -5.65
N ILE A 49 -12.99 -20.24 -5.24
CA ILE A 49 -12.22 -21.08 -4.33
C ILE A 49 -12.71 -20.78 -2.91
N ALA A 50 -13.85 -21.37 -2.58
CA ALA A 50 -14.37 -21.41 -1.21
C ALA A 50 -15.00 -22.79 -0.97
N GLN A 51 -14.17 -23.84 -0.96
CA GLN A 51 -14.54 -25.15 -0.40
C GLN A 51 -13.30 -26.01 -0.16
N VAL A 52 -12.51 -25.66 0.86
CA VAL A 52 -11.64 -26.64 1.52
C VAL A 52 -12.46 -27.25 2.65
N GLN A 53 -12.87 -28.50 2.46
CA GLN A 53 -13.62 -29.27 3.44
C GLN A 53 -12.82 -29.40 4.75
N ARG A 54 -13.41 -28.94 5.86
CA ARG A 54 -12.91 -29.23 7.21
C ARG A 54 -13.16 -30.72 7.50
N GLY A 55 -12.08 -31.50 7.60
CA GLY A 55 -12.14 -32.87 8.15
C GLY A 55 -12.46 -32.86 9.66
N PRO A 56 -13.04 -33.94 10.20
CA PRO A 56 -13.47 -33.98 11.60
C PRO A 56 -12.27 -34.05 12.57
N PRO A 57 -12.41 -33.55 13.82
CA PRO A 57 -11.30 -33.49 14.75
C PRO A 57 -10.90 -34.90 15.22
N ARG A 58 -9.61 -35.24 15.05
CA ARG A 58 -9.03 -36.46 15.61
C ARG A 58 -8.85 -36.30 17.12
N ARG A 59 -9.54 -37.14 17.90
CA ARG A 59 -9.30 -37.35 19.33
C ARG A 59 -7.86 -37.83 19.55
N ALA A 60 -7.08 -37.08 20.33
CA ALA A 60 -5.78 -37.51 20.81
C ALA A 60 -5.96 -38.58 21.91
N VAL A 61 -5.55 -39.82 21.61
CA VAL A 61 -5.38 -40.88 22.62
C VAL A 61 -3.92 -40.85 23.05
N LEU A 62 -3.66 -40.27 24.21
CA LEU A 62 -2.35 -40.32 24.88
C LEU A 62 -2.16 -41.70 25.51
N SER A 63 -1.40 -42.59 24.85
CA SER A 63 -0.89 -43.80 25.50
C SER A 63 0.40 -43.48 26.25
N LYS A 64 0.33 -43.38 27.58
CA LYS A 64 1.53 -43.35 28.44
C LYS A 64 2.18 -44.73 28.44
N ARG A 65 3.44 -44.81 28.02
CA ARG A 65 4.36 -45.91 28.37
C ARG A 65 5.52 -45.30 29.15
N ALA A 66 5.59 -45.60 30.44
CA ALA A 66 6.82 -45.49 31.22
C ALA A 66 6.98 -46.80 32.02
N ARG A 67 8.12 -47.46 31.83
CA ARG A 67 8.53 -48.64 32.58
C ARG A 67 9.23 -48.20 33.88
N SER A 68 8.88 -48.91 34.95
CA SER A 68 9.69 -49.33 36.13
C SER A 68 10.65 -48.32 36.77
N VAL A 69 10.57 -48.14 38.10
CA VAL A 69 11.26 -48.94 39.12
C VAL A 69 10.68 -48.59 40.50
N SER A 70 10.57 -49.61 41.34
CA SER A 70 10.11 -49.62 42.74
C SER A 70 11.10 -48.99 43.72
N CYS A 71 10.59 -48.31 44.76
CA CYS A 71 11.00 -48.55 46.15
C CYS A 71 10.04 -47.88 47.16
N SER A 72 9.88 -48.59 48.27
CA SER A 72 8.99 -48.41 49.43
C SER A 72 9.25 -47.16 50.28
N GLY A 73 8.21 -46.69 50.99
CA GLY A 73 8.38 -45.88 52.19
C GLY A 73 7.13 -45.10 52.61
N SER A 74 6.50 -45.55 53.68
CA SER A 74 5.29 -45.05 54.34
C SER A 74 5.43 -43.66 54.97
N ASN A 75 4.36 -42.85 54.98
CA ASN A 75 3.63 -42.46 56.20
C ASN A 75 2.57 -41.37 55.94
N ASP A 76 1.46 -41.56 56.64
CA ASP A 76 0.24 -40.76 56.74
C ASP A 76 0.49 -39.33 57.23
N THR A 77 -0.35 -38.37 56.80
CA THR A 77 -1.12 -37.49 57.73
C THR A 77 -2.29 -36.86 56.98
N GLU A 78 -3.50 -37.28 57.33
CA GLU A 78 -4.77 -36.57 57.12
C GLU A 78 -4.84 -35.33 58.03
N MET A 79 -5.32 -34.20 57.52
CA MET A 79 -6.21 -33.34 58.31
C MET A 79 -7.03 -32.41 57.40
N ALA A 80 -8.34 -32.67 57.39
CA ALA A 80 -9.37 -31.83 56.82
C ALA A 80 -9.62 -30.61 57.71
N MET A 81 -9.94 -29.45 57.11
CA MET A 81 -10.87 -28.48 57.67
C MET A 81 -11.60 -27.74 56.54
N SER A 82 -12.86 -28.10 56.40
CA SER A 82 -13.98 -27.38 55.79
C SER A 82 -14.22 -26.02 56.44
N GLN A 83 -14.61 -25.01 55.66
CA GLN A 83 -15.81 -24.19 55.94
C GLN A 83 -16.18 -23.28 54.77
N ASP A 84 -17.48 -23.30 54.50
CA ASP A 84 -18.22 -22.67 53.42
C ASP A 84 -18.24 -21.14 53.45
N LEU A 85 -18.11 -20.50 52.29
CA LEU A 85 -18.57 -19.13 52.05
C LEU A 85 -19.16 -19.02 50.64
N GLN A 86 -20.50 -19.05 50.62
CA GLN A 86 -21.46 -18.35 49.77
C GLN A 86 -21.05 -18.02 48.32
N GLU A 87 -21.65 -18.77 47.39
CA GLU A 87 -21.77 -18.44 45.98
C GLU A 87 -22.80 -17.32 45.81
N ASP A 88 -22.36 -16.14 45.39
CA ASP A 88 -23.23 -15.06 44.91
C ASP A 88 -23.61 -15.33 43.45
N ASP A 89 -24.91 -15.55 43.21
CA ASP A 89 -25.54 -15.65 41.90
C ASP A 89 -25.32 -14.37 41.09
N VAL A 90 -24.38 -14.39 40.14
CA VAL A 90 -24.26 -13.39 39.08
C VAL A 90 -25.17 -13.80 37.92
N GLU A 91 -26.33 -13.16 37.82
CA GLU A 91 -27.20 -13.25 36.65
C GLU A 91 -26.41 -12.95 35.38
N ALA A 92 -26.33 -13.97 34.51
CA ALA A 92 -25.77 -13.85 33.18
C ALA A 92 -26.65 -12.93 32.33
N VAL A 93 -26.26 -11.66 32.24
CA VAL A 93 -26.77 -10.76 31.22
C VAL A 93 -26.32 -11.27 29.86
N ASP A 94 -27.29 -11.79 29.11
CA ASP A 94 -27.16 -12.21 27.72
C ASP A 94 -26.60 -11.05 26.89
N ALA A 95 -25.29 -11.11 26.66
CA ALA A 95 -24.58 -10.17 25.82
C ALA A 95 -24.99 -10.46 24.38
N CYS A 96 -26.08 -9.81 23.96
CA CYS A 96 -26.51 -9.75 22.57
C CYS A 96 -25.28 -9.44 21.70
N GLU A 97 -24.82 -10.44 20.95
CA GLU A 97 -23.72 -10.29 19.99
C GLU A 97 -24.06 -9.10 19.09
N PRO A 98 -23.17 -8.10 18.95
CA PRO A 98 -23.44 -6.99 18.06
C PRO A 98 -23.62 -7.57 16.67
N ALA A 99 -24.82 -7.41 16.12
CA ALA A 99 -25.18 -7.85 14.78
C ALA A 99 -24.05 -7.44 13.83
N ALA A 100 -23.40 -8.44 13.23
CA ALA A 100 -22.35 -8.21 12.25
C ALA A 100 -22.89 -7.24 11.20
N ALA A 101 -22.31 -6.05 11.13
CA ALA A 101 -22.64 -5.08 10.10
C ALA A 101 -22.60 -5.81 8.74
N PRO A 102 -23.59 -5.60 7.87
CA PRO A 102 -23.66 -6.32 6.61
C PRO A 102 -22.33 -6.15 5.87
N MET A 103 -21.69 -7.27 5.54
CA MET A 103 -20.46 -7.29 4.75
C MET A 103 -20.75 -6.52 3.46
N ARG A 104 -20.21 -5.31 3.35
CA ARG A 104 -20.27 -4.54 2.11
C ARG A 104 -19.61 -5.40 1.03
N GLU A 105 -20.34 -5.80 0.00
CA GLU A 105 -19.77 -6.42 -1.18
C GLU A 105 -18.75 -5.43 -1.76
N VAL A 106 -17.46 -5.78 -1.72
CA VAL A 106 -16.41 -4.95 -2.31
C VAL A 106 -16.33 -5.30 -3.79
N PRO A 107 -16.72 -4.40 -4.69
CA PRO A 107 -16.73 -4.69 -6.11
C PRO A 107 -15.32 -4.83 -6.66
N ASP A 108 -15.16 -5.69 -7.66
CA ASP A 108 -13.93 -5.78 -8.44
C ASP A 108 -13.56 -4.42 -9.02
N ILE A 109 -12.31 -4.00 -8.83
CA ILE A 109 -11.84 -2.74 -9.43
C ILE A 109 -11.83 -2.90 -10.96
N PRO A 110 -12.41 -1.94 -11.72
CA PRO A 110 -12.41 -1.98 -13.17
C PRO A 110 -10.98 -1.88 -13.73
N PHE A 111 -10.76 -2.46 -14.90
CA PHE A 111 -9.52 -2.28 -15.65
C PHE A 111 -9.33 -0.81 -16.06
N GLY A 112 -8.07 -0.39 -16.17
CA GLY A 112 -7.70 0.96 -16.57
C GLY A 112 -7.39 1.88 -15.39
N ILE A 113 -7.60 3.18 -15.62
CA ILE A 113 -7.29 4.26 -14.68
C ILE A 113 -8.56 4.66 -13.95
N THR A 114 -8.55 4.61 -12.62
CA THR A 114 -9.65 5.07 -11.76
C THR A 114 -9.16 6.20 -10.84
N ARG A 115 -9.84 7.34 -10.91
CA ARG A 115 -9.60 8.51 -10.05
C ARG A 115 -10.55 8.52 -8.87
N CYS A 116 -10.14 9.18 -7.78
CA CYS A 116 -10.97 9.36 -6.58
C CYS A 116 -11.46 8.03 -5.96
N MET A 117 -10.64 6.98 -6.06
CA MET A 117 -10.96 5.69 -5.46
C MET A 117 -10.78 5.75 -3.95
N ARG A 118 -11.80 5.32 -3.19
CA ARG A 118 -11.70 5.27 -1.73
C ARG A 118 -10.66 4.21 -1.32
N ASN A 119 -9.89 4.54 -0.28
CA ASN A 119 -8.84 3.65 0.22
C ASN A 119 -9.38 2.25 0.62
N GLU A 120 -10.56 2.22 1.23
CA GLU A 120 -11.27 1.00 1.61
C GLU A 120 -11.57 0.10 0.41
N ASP A 121 -12.00 0.69 -0.71
CA ASP A 121 -12.37 -0.05 -1.91
C ASP A 121 -11.12 -0.65 -2.59
N TYR A 122 -10.04 0.14 -2.64
CA TYR A 122 -8.75 -0.31 -3.18
C TYR A 122 -8.17 -1.50 -2.39
N HIS A 123 -8.14 -1.39 -1.05
CA HIS A 123 -7.58 -2.44 -0.19
C HIS A 123 -8.53 -3.63 0.02
N GLY A 124 -9.85 -3.41 -0.10
CA GLY A 124 -10.86 -4.46 0.02
C GLY A 124 -10.88 -5.41 -1.17
N ASP A 125 -10.56 -4.92 -2.38
CA ASP A 125 -10.54 -5.77 -3.58
C ASP A 125 -9.51 -6.90 -3.48
N ARG A 126 -9.95 -8.13 -3.75
CA ARG A 126 -9.11 -9.34 -3.72
C ARG A 126 -8.89 -9.95 -5.11
N SER A 127 -9.46 -9.37 -6.17
CA SER A 127 -9.36 -9.87 -7.54
C SER A 127 -7.99 -9.61 -8.18
N ALA A 128 -7.27 -8.58 -7.71
CA ALA A 128 -6.00 -8.14 -8.27
C ALA A 128 -4.87 -8.16 -7.24
N VAL A 129 -3.64 -8.36 -7.71
CA VAL A 129 -2.43 -8.38 -6.86
C VAL A 129 -1.75 -7.01 -6.82
N SER A 130 -1.28 -6.63 -5.63
CA SER A 130 -0.57 -5.38 -5.37
C SER A 130 0.92 -5.59 -5.11
N SER A 131 1.71 -4.50 -5.15
CA SER A 131 3.15 -4.58 -4.86
C SER A 131 3.46 -5.13 -3.47
N THR A 132 2.65 -4.79 -2.46
CA THR A 132 2.80 -5.32 -1.09
C THR A 132 2.63 -6.84 -1.05
N GLN A 133 1.64 -7.37 -1.76
CA GLN A 133 1.44 -8.83 -1.85
C GLN A 133 2.60 -9.50 -2.58
N LEU A 134 3.09 -8.92 -3.68
CA LEU A 134 4.22 -9.48 -4.43
C LEU A 134 5.54 -9.44 -3.65
N LYS A 135 5.74 -8.45 -2.76
CA LYS A 135 6.87 -8.46 -1.81
C LYS A 135 6.80 -9.64 -0.86
N ARG A 136 5.61 -9.96 -0.32
CA ARG A 136 5.42 -11.17 0.52
C ARG A 136 5.72 -12.45 -0.25
N MET A 137 5.34 -12.52 -1.54
CA MET A 137 5.68 -13.64 -2.43
C MET A 137 7.19 -13.83 -2.62
N LEU A 138 7.98 -12.76 -2.57
CA LEU A 138 9.44 -12.85 -2.61
C LEU A 138 10.06 -13.40 -1.33
N ILE A 139 9.37 -13.28 -0.20
CA ILE A 139 9.74 -13.99 1.03
C ILE A 139 9.39 -15.47 0.82
N SER A 140 8.10 -15.80 0.72
CA SER A 140 7.64 -17.13 0.33
C SER A 140 6.18 -17.12 -0.13
N PRO A 141 5.73 -18.15 -0.88
CA PRO A 141 4.33 -18.32 -1.23
C PRO A 141 3.40 -18.41 -0.02
N ALA A 142 3.86 -19.03 1.08
CA ALA A 142 3.11 -19.06 2.33
C ALA A 142 2.88 -17.65 2.93
N HIS A 143 3.87 -16.75 2.87
CA HIS A 143 3.70 -15.36 3.32
C HIS A 143 2.71 -14.58 2.44
N PHE A 144 2.71 -14.82 1.13
CA PHE A 144 1.71 -14.26 0.23
C PHE A 144 0.30 -14.72 0.64
N LEU A 145 0.12 -16.02 0.90
CA LEU A 145 -1.16 -16.60 1.25
C LEU A 145 -1.69 -16.09 2.59
N SER A 146 -0.85 -16.10 3.64
CA SER A 146 -1.22 -15.54 4.96
C SER A 146 -1.63 -14.07 4.85
N GLY A 147 -0.92 -13.29 4.03
CA GLY A 147 -1.26 -11.91 3.77
C GLY A 147 -2.62 -11.67 3.09
N ILE A 148 -3.26 -12.71 2.55
CA ILE A 148 -4.60 -12.67 1.97
C ILE A 148 -5.62 -13.19 2.99
N SER A 149 -5.33 -14.28 3.69
CA SER A 149 -6.26 -14.89 4.65
C SER A 149 -6.43 -14.06 5.91
N ASP A 150 -5.35 -13.44 6.38
CA ASP A 150 -5.26 -12.86 7.71
C ASP A 150 -5.13 -11.33 7.58
N PRO A 151 -6.18 -10.55 7.91
CA PRO A 151 -6.08 -9.10 7.93
C PRO A 151 -5.05 -8.67 8.98
N GLU A 152 -4.04 -7.92 8.55
CA GLU A 152 -3.03 -7.37 9.46
C GLU A 152 -3.59 -6.12 10.14
N GLU A 153 -3.45 -6.03 11.46
CA GLU A 153 -3.79 -4.81 12.19
C GLU A 153 -2.86 -3.66 11.76
N SER A 154 -3.43 -2.47 11.57
CA SER A 154 -2.64 -1.30 11.19
C SER A 154 -1.70 -0.92 12.32
N THR A 155 -0.39 -1.07 12.09
CA THR A 155 0.63 -0.62 13.03
C THR A 155 0.63 0.90 13.16
N GLU A 156 1.11 1.42 14.29
CA GLU A 156 1.23 2.86 14.52
C GLU A 156 2.03 3.56 13.40
N ALA A 157 3.07 2.90 12.87
CA ALA A 157 3.87 3.42 11.76
C ALA A 157 3.08 3.51 10.44
N LEU A 158 2.25 2.50 10.13
CA LEU A 158 1.39 2.52 8.94
C LEU A 158 0.26 3.55 9.07
N LEU A 159 -0.30 3.69 10.27
CA LEU A 159 -1.28 4.72 10.58
C LEU A 159 -0.68 6.13 10.41
N PHE A 160 0.52 6.38 10.94
CA PHE A 160 1.22 7.66 10.74
C PHE A 160 1.39 7.97 9.25
N GLY A 161 1.84 6.99 8.46
CA GLY A 161 1.96 7.13 7.00
C GLY A 161 0.64 7.48 6.33
N SER A 162 -0.46 6.84 6.75
CA SER A 162 -1.80 7.08 6.20
C SER A 162 -2.34 8.48 6.54
N VAL A 163 -2.11 8.97 7.76
CA VAL A 163 -2.48 10.33 8.17
C VAL A 163 -1.63 11.36 7.40
N LEU A 164 -0.32 11.12 7.27
CA LEU A 164 0.57 11.97 6.48
C LEU A 164 0.13 12.06 5.01
N HIS A 165 -0.15 10.91 4.38
CA HIS A 165 -0.68 10.85 3.00
C HIS A 165 -1.98 11.65 2.87
N GLY A 166 -2.97 11.36 3.72
CA GLY A 166 -4.26 12.06 3.68
C GLY A 166 -4.10 13.57 3.85
N ARG A 167 -3.22 14.02 4.75
CA ARG A 167 -3.03 15.44 5.03
C ARG A 167 -2.24 16.16 3.93
N LEU A 168 -1.23 15.51 3.35
CA LEU A 168 -0.36 16.10 2.33
C LEU A 168 -0.97 16.05 0.93
N LEU A 169 -1.62 14.94 0.56
CA LEU A 169 -2.06 14.66 -0.81
C LEU A 169 -3.54 14.95 -1.03
N GLU A 170 -4.37 14.82 0.00
CA GLU A 170 -5.83 14.98 -0.08
C GLU A 170 -6.40 15.92 1.00
N PRO A 171 -5.84 17.13 1.19
CA PRO A 171 -6.17 18.01 2.32
C PRO A 171 -7.66 18.35 2.41
N ASP A 172 -8.34 18.50 1.27
CA ASP A 172 -9.77 18.83 1.22
C ASP A 172 -10.67 17.73 1.79
N THR A 173 -10.22 16.48 1.76
CA THR A 173 -10.97 15.33 2.30
C THR A 173 -10.43 14.85 3.65
N PHE A 174 -9.40 15.49 4.19
CA PHE A 174 -8.70 15.02 5.38
C PHE A 174 -9.62 14.97 6.61
N GLU A 175 -10.31 16.07 6.89
CA GLU A 175 -11.17 16.20 8.09
C GLU A 175 -12.38 15.25 8.08
N SER A 176 -12.84 14.83 6.89
CA SER A 176 -13.93 13.86 6.76
C SER A 176 -13.48 12.40 6.97
N ARG A 177 -12.17 12.14 6.94
CA ARG A 177 -11.57 10.80 7.03
C ARG A 177 -10.80 10.54 8.31
N PHE A 178 -10.21 11.58 8.90
CA PHE A 178 -9.34 11.45 10.06
C PHE A 178 -9.89 12.23 11.25
N PHE A 179 -9.67 11.69 12.44
CA PHE A 179 -10.04 12.33 13.69
C PHE A 179 -8.86 12.31 14.66
N ALA A 180 -8.45 13.49 15.10
CA ALA A 180 -7.39 13.63 16.07
C ALA A 180 -7.89 13.36 17.49
N MET A 181 -7.36 12.31 18.11
CA MET A 181 -7.66 11.92 19.48
C MET A 181 -6.73 12.65 20.45
N PRO A 182 -7.28 13.48 21.36
CA PRO A 182 -6.48 14.09 22.42
C PRO A 182 -5.89 13.03 23.34
N LYS A 183 -4.79 13.35 24.02
CA LYS A 183 -4.21 12.46 25.04
C LYS A 183 -5.12 12.42 26.26
N LEU A 184 -5.83 11.30 26.46
CA LEU A 184 -6.79 11.12 27.56
C LEU A 184 -6.29 10.09 28.58
N ASN A 185 -6.44 10.38 29.87
CA ASN A 185 -6.16 9.42 30.93
C ASN A 185 -7.36 8.49 31.15
N ARG A 186 -7.36 7.36 30.43
CA ARG A 186 -8.43 6.35 30.47
C ARG A 186 -8.52 5.56 31.79
N ALA A 187 -7.62 5.77 32.75
CA ALA A 187 -7.73 5.16 34.07
C ALA A 187 -8.81 5.82 34.94
N ARG A 188 -9.11 7.11 34.72
CA ARG A 188 -10.13 7.85 35.47
C ARG A 188 -11.50 7.76 34.79
N LYS A 189 -12.58 7.83 35.58
CA LYS A 189 -13.97 7.81 35.08
C LYS A 189 -14.22 8.91 34.04
N GLU A 190 -13.77 10.13 34.33
CA GLU A 190 -13.88 11.28 33.41
C GLU A 190 -13.13 11.04 32.09
N GLY A 191 -11.95 10.43 32.13
CA GLY A 191 -11.16 10.16 30.93
C GLY A 191 -11.76 9.05 30.07
N LYS A 192 -12.40 8.05 30.68
CA LYS A 192 -13.20 7.04 29.96
C LYS A 192 -14.40 7.67 29.27
N GLN A 193 -15.12 8.54 29.98
CA GLN A 193 -16.28 9.24 29.46
C GLN A 193 -15.90 10.12 28.26
N ARG A 194 -14.87 10.96 28.40
CA ARG A 194 -14.36 11.78 27.29
C ARG A 194 -13.88 10.96 26.11
N TYR A 195 -13.26 9.81 26.34
CA TYR A 195 -12.82 8.92 25.25
C TYR A 195 -14.03 8.38 24.47
N ALA A 196 -15.09 7.96 25.15
CA ALA A 196 -16.33 7.54 24.51
C ALA A 196 -16.97 8.69 23.69
N GLU A 197 -17.01 9.90 24.24
CA GLU A 197 -17.49 11.10 23.53
C GLU A 197 -16.66 11.38 22.28
N CYS A 198 -15.33 11.31 22.37
CA CYS A 198 -14.45 11.49 21.21
C CYS A 198 -14.64 10.40 20.16
N LEU A 199 -14.94 9.15 20.53
CA LEU A 199 -15.24 8.09 19.57
C LEU A 199 -16.58 8.33 18.85
N VAL A 200 -17.59 8.82 19.56
CA VAL A 200 -18.86 9.25 18.94
C VAL A 200 -18.61 10.40 17.97
N GLN A 201 -17.81 11.39 18.36
CA GLN A 201 -17.41 12.51 17.48
C GLN A 201 -16.58 12.06 16.28
N ALA A 202 -15.72 11.04 16.44
CA ALA A 202 -14.95 10.49 15.34
C ALA A 202 -15.88 9.95 14.24
N ALA A 203 -17.07 9.44 14.61
CA ALA A 203 -18.12 9.05 13.66
C ALA A 203 -17.62 8.08 12.56
N GLY A 204 -16.79 7.10 12.94
CA GLY A 204 -16.22 6.11 12.02
C GLY A 204 -14.96 6.56 11.26
N ARG A 205 -14.50 7.81 11.47
CA ARG A 205 -13.22 8.28 10.93
C ARG A 205 -12.04 7.51 11.53
N THR A 206 -10.94 7.48 10.78
CA THR A 206 -9.67 6.92 11.24
C THR A 206 -9.10 7.79 12.36
N VAL A 207 -9.01 7.22 13.56
CA VAL A 207 -8.56 7.92 14.75
C VAL A 207 -7.03 7.89 14.84
N TYR A 208 -6.39 9.04 15.09
CA TYR A 208 -4.94 9.15 15.26
C TYR A 208 -4.57 10.04 16.46
N PRO A 209 -3.37 9.90 17.07
CA PRO A 209 -2.96 10.77 18.17
C PRO A 209 -2.86 12.24 17.76
N GLU A 210 -3.50 13.14 18.50
CA GLU A 210 -3.46 14.58 18.24
C GLU A 210 -2.03 15.15 18.27
N ALA A 211 -1.13 14.54 19.06
CA ALA A 211 0.28 14.90 19.13
C ALA A 211 1.01 14.81 17.77
N TRP A 212 0.45 14.12 16.78
CA TRP A 212 1.02 14.02 15.44
C TRP A 212 0.70 15.21 14.54
N LYS A 213 -0.27 16.07 14.90
CA LYS A 213 -0.61 17.27 14.11
C LYS A 213 0.61 18.13 13.84
N GLU A 214 1.32 18.56 14.88
CA GLU A 214 2.48 19.46 14.74
C GLU A 214 3.62 18.84 13.90
N PRO A 215 4.07 17.58 14.14
CA PRO A 215 5.04 16.92 13.25
C PRO A 215 4.58 16.84 11.79
N ILE A 216 3.32 16.49 11.53
CA ILE A 216 2.79 16.35 10.16
C ILE A 216 2.73 17.71 9.45
N GLU A 217 2.23 18.76 10.10
CA GLU A 217 2.24 20.11 9.53
C GLU A 217 3.68 20.58 9.24
N ARG A 218 4.64 20.27 10.12
CA ARG A 218 6.05 20.59 9.88
C ARG A 218 6.63 19.84 8.67
N ILE A 219 6.26 18.58 8.46
CA ILE A 219 6.64 17.82 7.25
C ILE A 219 6.09 18.52 6.01
N ILE A 220 4.83 18.98 6.04
CA ILE A 220 4.17 19.64 4.92
C ILE A 220 4.83 21.00 4.63
N ASP A 221 5.09 21.81 5.65
CA ASP A 221 5.80 23.08 5.52
C ASP A 221 7.19 22.86 4.90
N ASN A 222 7.92 21.84 5.38
CA ASN A 222 9.22 21.47 4.82
C ASN A 222 9.13 20.99 3.36
N ALA A 223 8.09 20.22 3.01
CA ALA A 223 7.85 19.78 1.64
C ALA A 223 7.54 20.96 0.70
N MET A 224 6.73 21.93 1.15
CA MET A 224 6.40 23.13 0.38
C MET A 224 7.59 24.11 0.31
N GLY A 225 8.44 24.15 1.33
CA GLY A 225 9.71 24.89 1.32
C GLY A 225 10.76 24.28 0.38
N HIS A 226 10.80 22.95 0.28
CA HIS A 226 11.78 22.22 -0.51
C HIS A 226 11.47 22.29 -2.02
N ARG A 227 12.36 22.96 -2.77
CA ARG A 227 12.18 23.26 -4.21
C ARG A 227 11.65 22.08 -5.03
N LYS A 228 12.32 20.92 -4.98
CA LYS A 228 11.94 19.77 -5.83
C LYS A 228 10.63 19.10 -5.38
N ALA A 229 10.33 19.10 -4.08
CA ALA A 229 9.08 18.51 -3.59
C ALA A 229 7.90 19.40 -3.97
N ARG A 230 8.03 20.73 -3.75
CA ARG A 230 7.07 21.72 -4.22
C ARG A 230 6.83 21.64 -5.72
N GLU A 231 7.89 21.53 -6.54
CA GLU A 231 7.76 21.37 -8.00
C GLU A 231 6.92 20.13 -8.38
N LEU A 232 7.19 18.98 -7.75
CA LEU A 232 6.44 17.74 -7.99
C LEU A 232 4.98 17.85 -7.54
N LEU A 233 4.73 18.45 -6.37
CA LEU A 233 3.40 18.54 -5.78
C LEU A 233 2.57 19.73 -6.30
N ALA A 234 3.16 20.65 -7.08
CA ALA A 234 2.46 21.84 -7.59
C ALA A 234 1.34 21.52 -8.60
N LYS A 235 1.43 20.38 -9.28
CA LYS A 235 0.44 19.87 -10.22
C LYS A 235 0.47 18.34 -10.21
N GLY A 236 -0.68 17.74 -10.47
CA GLY A 236 -0.83 16.29 -10.54
C GLY A 236 -2.14 15.82 -9.94
N GLU A 237 -2.30 14.52 -9.88
CA GLU A 237 -3.47 13.84 -9.33
C GLU A 237 -3.02 12.93 -8.19
N ALA A 238 -3.68 13.06 -7.03
CA ALA A 238 -3.44 12.18 -5.88
C ALA A 238 -4.19 10.85 -6.02
N GLU A 239 -3.63 9.80 -5.42
CA GLU A 239 -4.31 8.54 -5.13
C GLU A 239 -4.97 7.86 -6.35
N VAL A 240 -4.30 7.90 -7.51
CA VAL A 240 -4.83 7.35 -8.76
C VAL A 240 -4.63 5.84 -8.80
N ALA A 241 -5.72 5.08 -8.90
CA ALA A 241 -5.68 3.62 -8.95
C ALA A 241 -5.58 3.13 -10.41
N LEU A 242 -4.68 2.19 -10.66
CA LEU A 242 -4.52 1.55 -11.97
C LEU A 242 -4.67 0.05 -11.82
N VAL A 243 -5.36 -0.55 -12.79
CA VAL A 243 -5.55 -2.00 -12.87
C VAL A 243 -5.32 -2.48 -14.29
N TRP A 244 -4.51 -3.52 -14.44
CA TRP A 244 -4.19 -4.11 -15.75
C TRP A 244 -4.05 -5.62 -15.66
N LEU A 245 -4.11 -6.31 -16.80
CA LEU A 245 -3.68 -7.70 -16.90
C LEU A 245 -2.20 -7.74 -17.24
N ASP A 246 -1.42 -8.47 -16.45
CA ASP A 246 -0.04 -8.74 -16.80
C ASP A 246 0.03 -9.58 -18.07
N PRO A 247 0.71 -9.13 -19.14
CA PRO A 247 0.70 -9.81 -20.44
C PRO A 247 1.38 -11.19 -20.41
N ASP A 248 2.36 -11.40 -19.53
CA ASP A 248 3.12 -12.65 -19.47
C ASP A 248 2.35 -13.75 -18.70
N THR A 249 1.68 -13.37 -17.61
CA THR A 249 1.08 -14.33 -16.67
C THR A 249 -0.44 -14.33 -16.68
N GLY A 250 -1.08 -13.35 -17.32
CA GLY A 250 -2.53 -13.12 -17.25
C GLY A 250 -3.02 -12.69 -15.86
N ILE A 251 -2.11 -12.40 -14.92
CA ILE A 251 -2.47 -12.03 -13.55
C ILE A 251 -2.94 -10.57 -13.51
N LYS A 252 -4.14 -10.35 -12.98
CA LYS A 252 -4.67 -9.01 -12.71
C LYS A 252 -3.83 -8.31 -11.65
N CYS A 253 -3.22 -7.19 -12.00
CA CYS A 253 -2.38 -6.37 -11.15
C CYS A 253 -3.07 -5.05 -10.80
N LYS A 254 -2.76 -4.51 -9.63
CA LYS A 254 -3.24 -3.19 -9.19
C LYS A 254 -2.18 -2.39 -8.47
N ILE A 255 -2.24 -1.08 -8.65
CA ILE A 255 -1.46 -0.08 -7.93
C ILE A 255 -2.35 1.11 -7.58
N LYS A 256 -1.94 1.88 -6.58
CA LYS A 256 -2.51 3.19 -6.29
C LYS A 256 -1.37 4.18 -6.09
N ILE A 257 -1.28 5.13 -7.00
CA ILE A 257 -0.20 6.12 -7.12
C ILE A 257 -0.47 7.24 -6.12
N ASP A 258 0.44 7.45 -5.17
CA ASP A 258 0.35 8.56 -4.20
C ASP A 258 0.19 9.90 -4.94
N TRP A 259 1.07 10.19 -5.91
CA TRP A 259 1.00 11.40 -6.72
C TRP A 259 1.43 11.20 -8.18
N TRP A 260 0.50 11.38 -9.11
CA TRP A 260 0.74 11.34 -10.55
C TRP A 260 0.93 12.77 -11.08
N HIS A 261 2.18 13.24 -11.14
CA HIS A 261 2.50 14.62 -11.53
C HIS A 261 2.18 14.90 -13.00
N ASP A 262 2.65 14.02 -13.89
CA ASP A 262 2.36 14.02 -15.33
C ASP A 262 2.68 12.65 -15.95
N ALA A 263 2.56 12.54 -17.28
CA ALA A 263 2.82 11.31 -18.02
C ALA A 263 4.22 10.71 -17.81
N ARG A 264 5.21 11.53 -17.39
CA ARG A 264 6.62 11.13 -17.28
C ARG A 264 7.13 11.08 -15.85
N THR A 265 6.33 11.43 -14.84
CA THR A 265 6.81 11.50 -13.46
C THR A 265 5.76 11.04 -12.46
N LEU A 266 6.14 10.06 -11.65
CA LEU A 266 5.40 9.59 -10.48
C LEU A 266 6.15 10.00 -9.21
N ALA A 267 5.41 10.34 -8.16
CA ALA A 267 5.97 10.57 -6.83
C ALA A 267 5.27 9.70 -5.78
N ASP A 268 6.06 9.23 -4.82
CA ASP A 268 5.66 8.33 -3.76
C ASP A 268 6.14 8.89 -2.43
N VAL A 269 5.19 9.14 -1.52
CA VAL A 269 5.45 9.77 -0.22
C VAL A 269 5.74 8.68 0.79
N LYS A 270 6.81 8.84 1.55
CA LYS A 270 7.24 7.84 2.53
C LYS A 270 7.60 8.48 3.86
N SER A 271 6.83 8.19 4.90
CA SER A 271 7.30 8.42 6.26
C SER A 271 8.49 7.51 6.56
N ALA A 272 9.58 8.07 7.07
CA ALA A 272 10.81 7.35 7.35
C ALA A 272 11.42 7.80 8.68
N GLU A 273 12.29 6.96 9.23
CA GLU A 273 13.05 7.27 10.44
C GLU A 273 14.35 7.99 10.14
N ASP A 274 14.98 7.65 9.02
CA ASP A 274 16.23 8.23 8.56
C ASP A 274 16.06 8.57 7.07
N VAL A 275 15.93 9.87 6.79
CA VAL A 275 15.77 10.40 5.42
C VAL A 275 17.10 10.81 4.80
N THR A 276 18.23 10.57 5.47
CA THR A 276 19.54 10.80 4.86
C THR A 276 19.72 9.87 3.65
N PHE A 277 20.65 10.21 2.76
CA PHE A 277 20.87 9.42 1.55
C PHE A 277 21.14 7.94 1.86
N GLU A 278 22.00 7.66 2.84
CA GLU A 278 22.34 6.29 3.21
C GLU A 278 21.21 5.60 4.00
N GLY A 279 20.56 6.32 4.91
CA GLY A 279 19.41 5.82 5.66
C GLY A 279 18.23 5.40 4.79
N PHE A 280 17.87 6.29 3.86
CA PHE A 280 16.78 6.02 2.94
C PHE A 280 17.16 4.93 1.93
N ARG A 281 18.41 4.87 1.47
CA ARG A 281 18.91 3.78 0.60
C ARG A 281 18.79 2.41 1.29
N ARG A 282 19.14 2.30 2.59
CA ARG A 282 18.91 1.08 3.38
C ARG A 282 17.43 0.74 3.48
N SER A 283 16.58 1.74 3.69
CA SER A 283 15.12 1.54 3.74
C SER A 283 14.57 1.03 2.41
N CYS A 284 15.02 1.59 1.27
CA CYS A 284 14.66 1.10 -0.06
C CYS A 284 15.00 -0.37 -0.26
N ALA A 285 16.19 -0.80 0.18
CA ALA A 285 16.63 -2.20 0.09
C ALA A 285 15.81 -3.12 1.00
N ARG A 286 15.65 -2.73 2.28
CA ARG A 286 14.95 -3.53 3.30
C ARG A 286 13.46 -3.70 3.01
N LEU A 287 12.79 -2.64 2.55
CA LEU A 287 11.33 -2.61 2.33
C LEU A 287 10.93 -2.91 0.88
N GLY A 288 11.89 -3.29 0.03
CA GLY A 288 11.66 -3.69 -1.35
C GLY A 288 11.05 -2.58 -2.21
N TYR A 289 11.41 -1.31 -2.00
CA TYR A 289 10.82 -0.19 -2.74
C TYR A 289 11.12 -0.23 -4.24
N ALA A 290 12.22 -0.88 -4.66
CA ALA A 290 12.51 -1.12 -6.06
C ALA A 290 11.37 -1.88 -6.77
N LEU A 291 10.83 -2.94 -6.15
CA LEU A 291 9.70 -3.70 -6.72
C LEU A 291 8.47 -2.81 -6.87
N SER A 292 8.12 -2.04 -5.85
CA SER A 292 6.97 -1.12 -5.92
C SER A 292 7.14 -0.10 -7.04
N ALA A 293 8.27 0.60 -7.08
CA ALA A 293 8.54 1.60 -8.12
C ALA A 293 8.44 0.99 -9.52
N ALA A 294 9.08 -0.17 -9.75
CA ALA A 294 9.03 -0.84 -11.05
C ALA A 294 7.64 -1.31 -11.44
N MET A 295 6.87 -1.88 -10.51
CA MET A 295 5.49 -2.30 -10.75
C MET A 295 4.58 -1.11 -11.09
N TYR A 296 4.82 0.05 -10.47
CA TYR A 296 4.03 1.25 -10.74
C TYR A 296 4.35 1.84 -12.11
N CYS A 297 5.65 1.97 -12.44
CA CYS A 297 6.08 2.37 -13.79
C CYS A 297 5.54 1.42 -14.87
N GLU A 298 5.53 0.11 -14.61
CA GLU A 298 4.92 -0.87 -15.51
C GLU A 298 3.42 -0.64 -15.68
N GLY A 299 2.67 -0.47 -14.59
CA GLY A 299 1.23 -0.25 -14.67
C GLY A 299 0.85 0.98 -15.49
N VAL A 300 1.63 2.07 -15.35
CA VAL A 300 1.48 3.25 -16.21
C VAL A 300 1.79 2.91 -17.66
N TYR A 301 2.94 2.30 -17.94
CA TYR A 301 3.33 1.91 -19.29
C TYR A 301 2.29 1.03 -19.99
N GLN A 302 1.73 0.04 -19.30
CA GLN A 302 0.74 -0.87 -19.86
C GLN A 302 -0.58 -0.16 -20.24
N LEU A 303 -0.91 0.96 -19.58
CA LEU A 303 -2.15 1.69 -19.83
C LEU A 303 -1.97 2.93 -20.70
N THR A 304 -0.77 3.50 -20.77
CA THR A 304 -0.52 4.79 -21.47
C THR A 304 0.56 4.70 -22.54
N GLY A 305 1.41 3.68 -22.52
CA GLY A 305 2.61 3.57 -23.36
C GLY A 305 3.80 4.43 -22.93
N GLU A 306 3.67 5.20 -21.85
CA GLU A 306 4.71 6.09 -21.33
C GLU A 306 5.56 5.41 -20.26
N GLU A 307 6.86 5.69 -20.25
CA GLU A 307 7.79 5.21 -19.22
C GLU A 307 8.11 6.33 -18.23
N PRO A 308 7.44 6.38 -17.06
CA PRO A 308 7.66 7.48 -16.13
C PRO A 308 8.93 7.29 -15.29
N GLU A 309 9.57 8.40 -14.94
CA GLU A 309 10.51 8.50 -13.84
C GLU A 309 9.80 8.34 -12.49
N TRP A 310 10.54 7.87 -11.48
CA TRP A 310 10.03 7.66 -10.13
C TRP A 310 10.77 8.53 -9.12
N ALA A 311 10.01 9.31 -8.35
CA ALA A 311 10.51 10.10 -7.23
C ALA A 311 9.98 9.57 -5.89
N PHE A 312 10.84 9.48 -4.90
CA PHE A 312 10.48 9.32 -3.51
C PHE A 312 10.51 10.70 -2.84
N ILE A 313 9.47 11.02 -2.08
CA ILE A 313 9.44 12.12 -1.13
C ILE A 313 9.52 11.49 0.26
N ALA A 314 10.73 11.39 0.79
CA ALA A 314 11.00 10.80 2.10
C ALA A 314 10.79 11.87 3.20
N CYS A 315 9.94 11.57 4.16
CA CYS A 315 9.51 12.48 5.21
C CYS A 315 9.90 11.95 6.58
N GLU A 316 10.71 12.69 7.32
CA GLU A 316 11.23 12.25 8.61
C GLU A 316 10.17 12.38 9.72
N LYS A 317 9.91 11.27 10.44
CA LYS A 317 8.97 11.25 11.57
C LYS A 317 9.48 12.04 12.77
N ALA A 318 10.79 11.98 13.03
CA ALA A 318 11.44 12.65 14.14
C ALA A 318 11.74 14.12 13.81
N ARG A 319 11.93 14.95 14.84
CA ARG A 319 12.43 16.32 14.63
C ARG A 319 13.82 16.26 13.97
N PRO A 320 14.13 17.17 13.01
CA PRO A 320 13.39 18.38 12.65
C PRO A 320 12.21 18.19 11.68
N ASN A 321 11.79 16.94 11.41
CA ASN A 321 10.75 16.58 10.46
C ASN A 321 11.09 16.99 9.02
N THR A 322 12.39 16.91 8.70
CA THR A 322 12.89 17.30 7.39
C THR A 322 12.40 16.32 6.32
N ILE A 323 12.57 16.73 5.06
CA ILE A 323 12.25 15.89 3.92
C ILE A 323 13.44 15.79 2.97
N ALA A 324 13.50 14.69 2.22
CA ALA A 324 14.46 14.51 1.15
C ALA A 324 13.75 13.95 -0.08
N VAL A 325 14.14 14.42 -1.27
CA VAL A 325 13.59 13.92 -2.53
C VAL A 325 14.65 13.12 -3.26
N TYR A 326 14.34 11.87 -3.58
CA TYR A 326 15.23 10.95 -4.27
C TYR A 326 14.61 10.44 -5.55
N ARG A 327 15.36 10.43 -6.64
CA ARG A 327 14.93 9.77 -7.88
C ARG A 327 15.40 8.32 -7.88
N ALA A 328 14.52 7.38 -8.22
CA ALA A 328 14.94 6.01 -8.46
C ALA A 328 15.81 5.96 -9.71
N THR A 329 17.00 5.36 -9.60
CA THR A 329 17.89 5.22 -10.74
C THR A 329 17.42 4.09 -11.65
N ARG A 330 17.82 4.13 -12.92
CA ARG A 330 17.54 3.05 -13.88
C ARG A 330 17.97 1.67 -13.35
N PRO A 331 19.17 1.48 -12.76
CA PRO A 331 19.53 0.20 -12.15
C PRO A 331 18.60 -0.24 -11.01
N MET A 332 18.09 0.69 -10.19
CA MET A 332 17.11 0.37 -9.15
C MET A 332 15.79 -0.13 -9.76
N LEU A 333 15.31 0.54 -10.82
CA LEU A 333 14.08 0.14 -11.51
C LEU A 333 14.24 -1.20 -12.24
N GLU A 334 15.39 -1.45 -12.88
CA GLU A 334 15.70 -2.74 -13.52
C GLU A 334 15.73 -3.89 -12.52
N ARG A 335 16.36 -3.68 -11.35
CA ARG A 335 16.32 -4.64 -10.24
C ARG A 335 14.88 -4.89 -9.78
N GLY A 336 14.12 -3.82 -9.58
CA GLY A 336 12.70 -3.90 -9.21
C GLY A 336 11.86 -4.67 -10.23
N ARG A 337 12.09 -4.46 -11.52
CA ARG A 337 11.42 -5.16 -12.62
C ARG A 337 11.73 -6.66 -12.59
N SER A 338 13.00 -7.03 -12.35
CA SER A 338 13.39 -8.43 -12.18
C SER A 338 12.69 -9.08 -10.98
N ASP A 339 12.67 -8.39 -9.84
CA ASP A 339 12.01 -8.86 -8.62
C ASP A 339 10.48 -8.99 -8.80
N PHE A 340 9.84 -8.03 -9.46
CA PHE A 340 8.42 -8.05 -9.83
C PHE A 340 8.08 -9.23 -10.74
N ARG A 341 8.85 -9.43 -11.83
CA ARG A 341 8.65 -10.53 -12.78
C ARG A 341 8.86 -11.90 -12.13
N ARG A 342 9.86 -12.02 -11.24
CA ARG A 342 10.08 -13.24 -10.44
C ARG A 342 8.90 -13.54 -9.53
N ALA A 343 8.35 -12.53 -8.84
CA ALA A 343 7.21 -12.70 -7.96
C ALA A 343 5.95 -13.15 -8.72
N LEU A 344 5.66 -12.54 -9.87
CA LEU A 344 4.52 -12.91 -10.71
C LEU A 344 4.61 -14.33 -11.27
N ARG A 345 5.78 -14.72 -11.81
CA ARG A 345 5.99 -16.10 -12.30
C ARG A 345 5.80 -17.12 -11.18
N ARG A 346 6.42 -16.88 -10.02
CA ARG A 346 6.26 -17.73 -8.84
C ARG A 346 4.79 -17.85 -8.41
N LEU A 347 4.05 -16.74 -8.45
CA LEU A 347 2.62 -16.74 -8.14
C LEU A 347 1.80 -17.53 -9.17
N ALA A 348 2.10 -17.38 -10.46
CA ALA A 348 1.44 -18.14 -11.53
C ALA A 348 1.64 -19.66 -11.32
N GLU A 349 2.88 -20.09 -11.07
CA GLU A 349 3.21 -21.50 -10.78
C GLU A 349 2.49 -22.02 -9.52
N CYS A 350 2.45 -21.23 -8.44
CA CYS A 350 1.76 -21.64 -7.21
C CYS A 350 0.25 -21.78 -7.43
N ARG A 351 -0.35 -20.87 -8.21
CA ARG A 351 -1.78 -20.93 -8.57
C ARG A 351 -2.10 -22.14 -9.44
N GLU A 352 -1.26 -22.44 -10.43
CA GLU A 352 -1.43 -23.61 -11.30
C GLU A 352 -1.35 -24.92 -10.51
N ARG A 353 -0.39 -25.03 -9.59
CA ARG A 353 -0.16 -26.24 -8.79
C ARG A 353 -1.05 -26.35 -7.55
N GLY A 354 -1.73 -25.27 -7.16
CA GLY A 354 -2.48 -25.21 -5.90
C GLY A 354 -1.59 -25.40 -4.66
N HIS A 355 -0.30 -25.08 -4.75
CA HIS A 355 0.68 -25.32 -3.69
C HIS A 355 1.49 -24.06 -3.38
N PHE A 356 1.50 -23.67 -2.10
CA PHE A 356 2.14 -22.45 -1.61
C PHE A 356 3.14 -22.80 -0.48
N PRO A 357 4.38 -23.18 -0.82
CA PRO A 357 5.35 -23.65 0.16
C PRO A 357 5.80 -22.55 1.14
N MET A 358 6.21 -22.99 2.33
CA MET A 358 6.93 -22.18 3.31
C MET A 358 8.42 -22.03 2.94
N LEU A 359 9.15 -21.23 3.73
CA LEU A 359 10.62 -21.23 3.67
C LEU A 359 11.13 -22.62 4.06
N GLN A 360 12.25 -23.05 3.48
CA GLN A 360 12.82 -24.39 3.68
C GLN A 360 11.75 -25.47 3.52
N ALA A 361 11.13 -25.53 2.33
CA ALA A 361 9.96 -26.38 2.06
C ALA A 361 10.21 -27.87 2.38
N ASP A 362 11.45 -28.32 2.24
CA ASP A 362 11.88 -29.69 2.53
C ASP A 362 12.28 -29.91 4.01
N GLY A 363 12.36 -28.83 4.81
CA GLY A 363 12.66 -28.87 6.24
C GLY A 363 14.15 -29.02 6.60
N GLU A 364 15.03 -28.81 5.63
CA GLU A 364 16.49 -28.95 5.82
C GLU A 364 17.12 -27.70 6.46
N TRP A 365 18.26 -27.90 7.12
CA TRP A 365 19.05 -26.82 7.72
C TRP A 365 19.78 -25.99 6.64
N GLU A 366 19.96 -24.70 6.92
CA GLU A 366 20.79 -23.79 6.13
C GLU A 366 21.81 -23.16 7.08
N ASP A 367 23.09 -23.14 6.68
CA ASP A 367 24.12 -22.39 7.39
C ASP A 367 23.85 -20.88 7.28
N ILE A 368 24.06 -20.15 8.38
CA ILE A 368 23.88 -18.69 8.41
C ILE A 368 25.07 -17.99 9.06
N ASP A 369 25.57 -16.97 8.37
CA ASP A 369 26.67 -16.11 8.80
C ASP A 369 26.20 -14.67 9.04
N LEU A 370 27.03 -13.90 9.76
CA LEU A 370 26.82 -12.46 9.90
C LEU A 370 26.94 -11.75 8.54
N PRO A 371 26.08 -10.76 8.27
CA PRO A 371 26.19 -9.97 7.04
C PRO A 371 27.46 -9.11 7.09
N ARG A 372 27.99 -8.72 5.91
CA ARG A 372 29.24 -7.94 5.79
C ARG A 372 29.27 -6.58 6.52
N TRP A 373 28.12 -6.11 7.00
CA TRP A 373 27.96 -4.82 7.67
C TRP A 373 27.69 -4.96 9.18
N ALA A 374 27.60 -6.19 9.71
CA ALA A 374 27.37 -6.45 11.13
C ALA A 374 28.58 -6.16 12.01
#